data_AF-A0A257TDM0-F1
#
_entry.id   AF-A0A257TDM0-F1
#
_cell.length_a   1.000
_cell.length_b   1.000
_cell.length_c   1.000
_cell.angle_alpha   90.00
_cell.angle_beta   90.00
_cell.angle_gamma   90.00
#
_symmetry.space_group_name_H-M   'P 1'
#
loop_
_entity.id
_entity.type
_entity.pdbx_description
1 polymer ?
#
loop_
_entity_poly.entity_id
_entity_poly.type
_entity_poly.pdbx_seq_one_letter_code
_entity_poly.pdbx_strand_id
1 'polypeptide(L)'
;MDEDLKTLLTENLRVAKDNNRMLRAMRRAAVVGAIGRVIFWILVLGVPAYLYVTYVAPLASHIMAQSAATGQNPLAHLFGVPTSDTLQQVLHTVASTTKGL
;
A
#
# COMPACT_ATOMS: atom_id res chain seq x y z
N MET A 1 -14.36 66.09 10.45
CA MET A 1 -13.31 65.29 11.10
C MET A 1 -13.88 64.05 11.80
N ASP A 2 -14.93 64.16 12.62
CA ASP A 2 -15.58 62.95 13.20
C ASP A 2 -16.31 62.07 12.18
N GLU A 3 -16.87 62.67 11.12
CA GLU A 3 -17.54 61.94 10.02
C GLU A 3 -16.57 61.00 9.28
N ASP A 4 -15.35 61.45 9.01
CA ASP A 4 -14.32 60.66 8.31
C ASP A 4 -13.86 59.47 9.17
N LEU A 5 -13.74 59.69 10.49
CA LEU A 5 -13.37 58.66 11.45
C LEU A 5 -14.43 57.55 11.53
N LYS A 6 -15.72 57.92 11.56
CA LYS A 6 -16.84 56.98 11.51
C LYS A 6 -16.86 56.18 10.23
N THR A 7 -16.58 56.83 9.10
CA THR A 7 -16.54 56.19 7.79
C THR A 7 -15.41 55.16 7.73
N LEU A 8 -14.20 55.53 8.17
CA LEU A 8 -13.04 54.65 8.23
C LEU A 8 -13.24 53.45 9.17
N LEU A 9 -13.90 53.66 10.32
CA LEU A 9 -14.22 52.58 11.25
C LEU A 9 -15.22 51.59 10.63
N THR A 10 -16.22 52.10 9.93
CA THR A 10 -17.26 51.29 9.28
C THR A 10 -16.68 50.47 8.14
N GLU A 11 -15.81 51.07 7.33
CA GLU A 11 -15.13 50.38 6.22
C GLU A 11 -14.20 49.28 6.75
N ASN A 12 -13.41 49.56 7.80
CA ASN A 12 -12.56 48.55 8.44
C ASN A 12 -13.38 47.39 9.01
N LEU A 13 -14.51 47.69 9.67
CA LEU A 13 -15.39 46.67 10.22
C LEU A 13 -15.99 45.81 9.11
N ARG A 14 -16.39 46.42 7.98
CA ARG A 14 -16.89 45.71 6.80
C ARG A 14 -15.83 44.75 6.24
N VAL A 15 -14.61 45.24 6.03
CA VAL A 15 -13.49 44.44 5.50
C VAL A 15 -13.13 43.30 6.44
N ALA A 16 -13.06 43.55 7.76
CA ALA A 16 -12.77 42.52 8.74
C ALA A 16 -13.85 41.42 8.77
N LYS A 17 -15.12 41.79 8.65
CA LYS A 17 -16.25 40.86 8.65
C LYS A 17 -16.25 39.97 7.39
N ASP A 18 -15.94 40.55 6.23
CA ASP A 18 -15.79 39.79 4.98
C ASP A 18 -14.59 38.85 5.01
N ASN A 19 -13.46 39.30 5.58
CA ASN A 19 -12.29 38.44 5.79
C ASN A 19 -12.60 37.24 6.70
N ASN A 20 -13.34 37.46 7.80
CA ASN A 20 -13.74 36.36 8.68
C ASN A 20 -14.64 35.35 7.96
N ARG A 21 -15.58 35.83 7.13
CA ARG A 21 -16.45 34.98 6.31
C ARG A 21 -15.65 34.15 5.32
N MET A 22 -14.67 34.75 4.64
CA MET A 22 -13.80 34.05 3.69
C MET A 22 -12.92 33.01 4.39
N LEU A 23 -12.29 33.35 5.51
CA LEU A 23 -11.48 32.42 6.31
C LEU A 23 -12.31 31.22 6.79
N ARG A 24 -13.57 31.45 7.18
CA ARG A 24 -14.47 30.37 7.60
C ARG A 24 -14.84 29.44 6.45
N ALA A 25 -14.99 29.97 5.23
CA ALA A 25 -15.23 29.19 4.02
C ALA A 25 -13.97 28.39 3.61
N MET A 26 -12.80 29.02 3.62
CA MET A 26 -11.51 28.35 3.34
C MET A 26 -11.20 27.24 4.34
N ARG A 27 -11.49 27.45 5.63
CA ARG A 27 -11.25 26.43 6.66
C ARG A 27 -12.04 25.14 6.38
N ARG A 28 -13.28 25.23 5.93
CA ARG A 28 -14.07 24.05 5.55
C ARG A 28 -13.50 23.38 4.29
N ALA A 29 -13.14 24.15 3.27
CA ALA A 29 -12.55 23.60 2.04
C ALA A 29 -11.20 22.92 2.30
N ALA A 30 -10.35 23.50 3.13
CA ALA A 30 -9.05 22.93 3.51
C ALA A 30 -9.21 21.62 4.29
N VAL A 31 -10.17 21.55 5.21
CA VAL A 31 -10.48 20.31 5.95
C VAL A 31 -10.99 19.22 5.01
N VAL A 32 -11.91 19.54 4.10
CA VAL A 32 -12.42 18.57 3.10
C VAL A 32 -11.31 18.11 2.17
N GLY A 33 -10.44 19.02 1.72
CA GLY A 33 -9.29 18.68 0.88
C GLY A 33 -8.27 17.78 1.59
N ALA A 34 -7.97 18.06 2.86
CA ALA A 34 -7.08 17.23 3.67
C ALA A 34 -7.66 15.82 3.88
N ILE A 35 -8.94 15.72 4.27
CA ILE A 35 -9.62 14.43 4.46
C ILE A 35 -9.66 13.65 3.14
N GLY A 36 -10.02 14.29 2.03
CA GLY A 36 -10.06 13.64 0.71
C GLY A 36 -8.69 13.10 0.29
N ARG A 37 -7.61 13.83 0.55
CA ARG A 37 -6.24 13.38 0.26
C ARG A 37 -5.83 12.18 1.12
N VAL A 38 -6.21 12.17 2.40
CA VAL A 38 -5.98 11.02 3.30
C VAL A 38 -6.74 9.79 2.83
N ILE A 39 -8.02 9.94 2.51
CA ILE A 39 -8.84 8.83 1.98
C ILE A 39 -8.26 8.31 0.67
N PHE A 40 -7.84 9.18 -0.23
CA PHE A 40 -7.20 8.79 -1.49
C PHE A 40 -5.94 7.96 -1.24
N TRP A 41 -5.05 8.40 -0.35
CA TRP A 41 -3.85 7.65 -0.01
C TRP A 41 -4.16 6.32 0.68
N ILE A 42 -5.16 6.28 1.57
CA ILE A 42 -5.63 5.04 2.19
C ILE A 42 -6.20 4.09 1.15
N LEU A 43 -6.93 4.59 0.15
CA LEU A 43 -7.47 3.75 -0.91
C LEU A 43 -6.35 3.21 -1.81
N VAL A 44 -5.41 4.08 -2.21
CA VAL A 44 -4.29 3.74 -3.09
C VAL A 44 -3.33 2.76 -2.43
N LEU A 45 -3.02 2.88 -1.13
CA LEU A 45 -2.19 1.89 -0.44
C LEU A 45 -3.01 0.72 0.10
N GLY A 46 -4.21 0.99 0.61
CA GLY A 46 -5.03 0.01 1.32
C GLY A 46 -5.65 -1.02 0.39
N VAL A 47 -6.09 -0.65 -0.81
CA VAL A 47 -6.66 -1.62 -1.77
C VAL A 47 -5.60 -2.64 -2.21
N PRO A 48 -4.40 -2.26 -2.67
CA PRO A 48 -3.35 -3.22 -3.00
C PRO A 48 -2.87 -4.01 -1.78
N ALA A 49 -2.72 -3.37 -0.62
CA ALA A 49 -2.30 -4.07 0.60
C ALA A 49 -3.33 -5.13 1.03
N TYR A 50 -4.62 -4.81 0.94
CA TYR A 50 -5.71 -5.75 1.24
C TYR A 50 -5.68 -6.93 0.27
N LEU A 51 -5.62 -6.67 -1.05
CA LEU A 51 -5.51 -7.71 -2.06
C LEU A 51 -4.27 -8.60 -1.83
N TYR A 52 -3.13 -8.00 -1.49
CA TYR A 52 -1.90 -8.72 -1.21
C TYR A 52 -2.05 -9.69 -0.04
N VAL A 53 -2.61 -9.23 1.08
CA VAL A 53 -2.81 -10.07 2.28
C VAL A 53 -3.82 -11.19 2.00
N THR A 54 -4.90 -10.92 1.26
CA THR A 54 -5.93 -11.93 1.00
C THR A 54 -5.47 -13.01 0.02
N TYR A 55 -4.73 -12.64 -1.04
CA TYR A 55 -4.41 -13.57 -2.14
C TYR A 55 -2.94 -14.00 -2.19
N VAL A 56 -2.00 -13.10 -1.90
CA VAL A 56 -0.56 -13.38 -2.03
C VAL A 56 -0.01 -14.02 -0.76
N ALA A 57 -0.46 -13.59 0.41
CA ALA A 57 0.01 -14.16 1.68
C ALA A 57 -0.23 -15.67 1.83
N PRO A 58 -1.41 -16.25 1.50
CA PRO A 58 -1.58 -17.69 1.57
C PRO A 58 -0.68 -18.39 0.54
N LEU A 59 -0.49 -17.86 -0.65
CA LEU A 59 0.39 -18.49 -1.63
C LEU A 59 1.85 -18.53 -1.14
N ALA A 60 2.32 -17.40 -0.60
CA ALA A 60 3.65 -17.28 -0.02
C ALA A 60 3.85 -18.20 1.19
N SER A 61 2.83 -18.38 2.04
CA SER A 61 2.93 -19.24 3.22
C SER A 61 3.03 -20.72 2.87
N HIS A 62 2.28 -21.21 1.87
CA HIS A 62 2.39 -22.59 1.41
C HIS A 62 3.78 -22.89 0.83
N ILE A 63 4.28 -21.95 0.03
CA ILE A 63 5.63 -21.98 -0.55
C ILE A 63 6.72 -21.98 0.54
N MET A 64 6.63 -21.04 1.49
CA MET A 64 7.61 -20.93 2.57
C MET A 64 7.56 -22.15 3.48
N ALA A 65 6.38 -22.64 3.85
CA ALA A 65 6.22 -23.82 4.68
C ALA A 65 6.81 -25.08 4.01
N GLN A 66 6.59 -25.26 2.70
CA GLN A 66 7.16 -26.36 1.95
C GLN A 66 8.69 -26.24 1.80
N SER A 67 9.19 -25.01 1.58
CA SER A 67 10.63 -24.73 1.52
C SER A 67 11.33 -25.00 2.85
N ALA A 68 10.70 -24.65 3.98
CA ALA A 68 11.21 -24.89 5.32
C ALA A 68 11.25 -26.39 5.67
N ALA A 69 10.29 -27.17 5.17
CA ALA A 69 10.27 -28.62 5.36
C ALA A 69 11.31 -29.37 4.52
N THR A 70 11.73 -28.80 3.37
CA THR A 70 12.62 -29.45 2.41
C THR A 70 14.06 -28.89 2.47
N GLY A 71 14.31 -27.84 3.28
CA GLY A 71 15.62 -27.19 3.39
C GLY A 71 16.09 -26.47 2.11
N GLN A 72 15.18 -26.29 1.14
CA GLN A 72 15.45 -25.74 -0.18
C GLN A 72 15.08 -24.26 -0.26
N ASN A 73 15.81 -23.50 -1.07
CA ASN A 73 15.54 -22.07 -1.24
C ASN A 73 14.16 -21.85 -1.88
N PRO A 74 13.27 -21.05 -1.26
CA PRO A 74 11.91 -20.80 -1.77
C PRO A 74 11.91 -20.08 -3.13
N LEU A 75 13.01 -19.46 -3.55
CA LEU A 75 13.10 -18.93 -4.91
C LEU A 75 13.35 -20.04 -5.96
N ALA A 76 14.08 -21.10 -5.64
CA ALA A 76 14.43 -22.15 -6.60
C ALA A 76 13.20 -22.96 -7.05
N HIS A 77 12.29 -23.29 -6.13
CA HIS A 77 11.04 -23.99 -6.47
C HIS A 77 10.06 -23.10 -7.27
N LEU A 78 10.07 -21.78 -7.07
CA LEU A 78 9.20 -20.83 -7.77
C LEU A 78 9.66 -20.62 -9.22
N PHE A 79 10.97 -20.60 -9.44
CA PHE A 79 11.57 -20.47 -10.77
C PHE A 79 11.75 -21.83 -11.49
N GLY A 80 11.18 -22.92 -10.96
CA GLY A 80 11.21 -24.23 -11.59
C GLY A 80 12.62 -24.81 -11.76
N VAL A 81 13.60 -24.31 -10.99
CA VAL A 81 14.98 -24.79 -11.10
C VAL A 81 15.11 -26.03 -10.23
N PRO A 82 15.36 -27.22 -10.79
CA PRO A 82 15.43 -28.44 -10.02
C PRO A 82 16.61 -28.38 -9.04
N THR A 83 16.31 -28.58 -7.76
CA THR A 83 17.28 -28.62 -6.67
C THR A 83 18.11 -29.89 -6.70
N SER A 84 19.32 -29.85 -6.15
CA SER A 84 20.29 -30.96 -6.13
C SER A 84 19.71 -32.26 -5.59
N ASP A 85 18.77 -32.20 -4.64
CA ASP A 85 18.15 -33.39 -4.05
C ASP A 85 17.23 -34.09 -5.05
N THR A 86 16.47 -33.32 -5.83
CA THR A 86 15.63 -33.82 -6.92
C THR A 86 16.49 -34.42 -8.03
N LEU A 87 17.65 -33.81 -8.32
CA LEU A 87 18.61 -34.35 -9.29
C LEU A 87 19.19 -35.68 -8.83
N GLN A 88 19.55 -35.82 -7.55
CA GLN A 88 19.98 -37.11 -6.98
C GLN A 88 18.85 -38.15 -7.00
N GLN A 89 17.60 -37.72 -6.81
CA GLN A 89 16.44 -38.59 -6.88
C GLN A 89 16.22 -39.15 -8.28
N VAL A 90 16.30 -38.30 -9.30
CA VAL A 90 16.19 -38.70 -10.70
C VAL A 90 17.37 -39.58 -11.09
N LEU A 91 18.60 -39.24 -10.69
CA LEU A 91 19.78 -40.03 -10.98
C LEU A 91 19.69 -41.45 -10.40
N HIS A 92 19.26 -41.62 -9.15
CA HIS A 92 19.12 -42.98 -8.60
C HIS A 92 17.97 -43.75 -9.26
N THR A 93 16.87 -43.08 -9.62
CA THR A 93 15.71 -43.72 -10.26
C THR A 93 16.06 -44.21 -11.66
N VAL A 94 16.81 -43.41 -12.42
CA VAL A 94 17.31 -43.79 -13.74
C VAL A 94 18.37 -44.89 -13.61
N ALA A 95 19.31 -44.77 -12.68
CA ALA A 95 20.35 -45.77 -12.46
C ALA A 95 19.78 -47.13 -11.99
N SER A 96 18.72 -47.14 -11.18
CA SER A 96 18.06 -48.38 -10.75
C SER A 96 17.20 -48.99 -11.86
N THR A 97 16.56 -48.16 -12.70
CA THR A 97 15.84 -48.62 -13.92
C THR A 97 16.79 -49.23 -14.94
N THR A 98 17.96 -48.64 -15.18
CA THR A 98 18.93 -49.15 -16.17
C THR A 98 19.66 -50.41 -15.70
N LYS A 99 19.79 -50.65 -14.39
CA LYS A 99 20.37 -51.91 -13.86
C LYS A 99 19.38 -53.09 -13.83
N GLY A 100 18.10 -52.87 -14.15
CA GLY A 100 17.04 -53.89 -14.14
C GLY A 100 16.65 -54.45 -15.52
N LEU A 101 17.33 -54.03 -16.59
CA LEU A 101 17.25 -54.56 -17.97
C LEU A 101 18.57 -55.24 -18.33
#